data_AF-X6MZ97-F1
#
_entry.id   AF-X6MZ97-F1
#
_cell.length_a   1.000
_cell.length_b   1.000
_cell.length_c   1.000
_cell.angle_alpha   90.00
_cell.angle_beta   90.00
_cell.angle_gamma   90.00
#
_symmetry.space_group_name_H-M   'P 1'
#
loop_
_entity.id
_entity.type
_entity.pdbx_description
1 polymer ?
#
loop_
_entity_poly.entity_id
_entity_poly.type
_entity_poly.pdbx_seq_one_letter_code
_entity_poly.pdbx_strand_id
1 'polypeptide(L)'
;MVQFVYEQLCKFTPEKTKGKAIHVILYEYYKRYIIGDKNPASCADFALLLQESRKQEMEEDIAISQALETYIPLQANKYPHVDGEENEKNDSFDCHQHVIEFLEEKEPSEEKKIEQQEQKRKVMVTQGKSGSGKSIFCRHLEETLWNNYIHDSKQPIPVYISFPK
;
A
#
# COMPACT_ATOMS: atom_id res chain seq x y z
N MET A 1 20.94 17.56 5.40
CA MET A 1 22.07 16.66 5.07
C MET A 1 21.59 15.43 4.31
N VAL A 2 20.61 14.67 4.83
CA VAL A 2 20.02 13.49 4.16
C VAL A 2 19.52 13.77 2.74
N GLN A 3 18.74 14.83 2.57
CA GLN A 3 18.19 15.20 1.27
C GLN A 3 19.26 15.56 0.23
N PHE A 4 20.35 16.21 0.65
CA PHE A 4 21.48 16.52 -0.22
C PHE A 4 22.17 15.23 -0.70
N VAL A 5 22.42 14.27 0.20
CA VAL A 5 23.05 12.99 -0.15
C VAL A 5 22.18 12.20 -1.13
N TYR A 6 20.87 12.14 -0.87
CA TYR A 6 19.91 11.50 -1.77
C TYR A 6 19.91 12.14 -3.16
N GLU A 7 19.81 13.47 -3.23
CA GLU A 7 19.81 14.19 -4.51
C GLU A 7 21.11 14.01 -5.29
N GLN A 8 22.27 13.98 -4.60
CA GLN A 8 23.54 13.66 -5.25
C GLN A 8 23.53 12.23 -5.80
N LEU A 9 23.10 11.23 -5.03
CA LEU A 9 23.04 9.84 -5.51
C LEU A 9 22.09 9.65 -6.70
N CYS A 10 20.99 10.42 -6.78
CA CYS A 10 20.06 10.34 -7.89
C CYS A 10 20.55 11.05 -9.16
N LYS A 11 21.29 12.16 -9.03
CA LYS A 11 21.63 13.05 -10.15
C LYS A 11 23.09 12.98 -10.57
N PHE A 12 23.99 12.51 -9.72
CA PHE A 12 25.42 12.49 -9.98
C PHE A 12 25.83 11.19 -10.67
N THR A 13 26.14 11.26 -11.96
CA THR A 13 26.63 10.14 -12.78
C THR A 13 28.09 10.36 -13.18
N PRO A 14 29.06 10.06 -12.29
CA PRO A 14 30.46 10.34 -12.55
C PRO A 14 31.12 9.38 -13.56
N GLU A 15 31.78 9.94 -14.56
CA GLU A 15 32.56 9.16 -15.54
C GLU A 15 33.99 8.89 -15.05
N LYS A 16 34.59 9.87 -14.36
CA LYS A 16 35.98 9.80 -13.88
C LYS A 16 36.10 8.94 -12.61
N THR A 17 37.21 8.22 -12.49
CA THR A 17 37.50 7.30 -11.36
C THR A 17 37.32 7.96 -9.99
N LYS A 18 37.79 9.20 -9.83
CA LYS A 18 37.65 9.96 -8.58
C LYS A 18 36.19 10.26 -8.25
N GLY A 19 35.37 10.59 -9.25
CA GLY A 19 33.94 10.82 -9.07
C GLY A 19 33.21 9.55 -8.67
N LYS A 20 33.54 8.41 -9.30
CA LYS A 20 32.99 7.10 -8.94
C LYS A 20 33.29 6.73 -7.48
N ALA A 21 34.53 6.98 -7.02
CA ALA A 21 34.89 6.76 -5.62
C ALA A 21 34.06 7.62 -4.66
N ILE A 22 33.83 8.90 -4.99
CA ILE A 22 32.98 9.80 -4.19
C ILE A 22 31.54 9.30 -4.14
N HIS A 23 31.00 8.84 -5.28
CA HIS A 23 29.64 8.29 -5.35
C HIS A 23 29.48 7.05 -4.47
N VAL A 24 30.45 6.13 -4.47
CA VAL A 24 30.44 4.94 -3.60
C VAL A 24 30.44 5.33 -2.12
N ILE A 25 31.27 6.30 -1.72
CA ILE A 25 31.32 6.77 -0.32
C ILE A 25 29.97 7.39 0.11
N LEU A 26 29.37 8.21 -0.75
CA LEU A 26 28.04 8.79 -0.48
C LEU A 26 26.97 7.70 -0.37
N TYR A 27 27.06 6.66 -1.20
CA TYR A 27 26.14 5.53 -1.18
C TYR A 27 26.28 4.71 0.11
N GLU A 28 27.50 4.39 0.52
CA GLU A 28 27.77 3.69 1.78
C GLU A 28 27.30 4.48 3.00
N TYR A 29 27.51 5.80 3.00
CA TYR A 29 26.98 6.68 4.05
C TYR A 29 25.45 6.65 4.09
N TYR A 30 24.79 6.80 2.93
CA TYR A 30 23.34 6.75 2.83
C TYR A 30 22.79 5.41 3.32
N LYS A 31 23.42 4.31 2.89
CA LYS A 31 23.10 2.96 3.31
C LYS A 31 23.21 2.78 4.83
N ARG A 32 24.37 3.11 5.41
CA ARG A 32 24.66 2.91 6.83
C ARG A 32 23.82 3.77 7.77
N TYR A 33 23.59 5.03 7.40
CA TYR A 33 23.02 6.01 8.34
C TYR A 33 21.57 6.42 8.03
N ILE A 34 21.08 6.19 6.81
CA ILE A 34 19.71 6.54 6.40
C ILE A 34 18.85 5.28 6.27
N ILE A 35 19.36 4.26 5.57
CA ILE A 35 18.67 2.97 5.42
C ILE A 35 18.82 2.11 6.68
N GLY A 36 19.95 2.24 7.40
CA GLY A 36 20.25 1.43 8.59
C GLY A 36 20.62 -0.01 8.24
N ASP A 37 20.57 -0.94 9.20
CA ASP A 37 20.98 -2.34 8.99
C ASP A 37 20.02 -3.14 8.11
N LYS A 38 18.81 -2.63 7.86
CA LYS A 38 17.77 -3.33 7.11
C LYS A 38 18.07 -3.43 5.61
N ASN A 39 18.93 -2.54 5.09
CA ASN A 39 19.54 -2.59 3.75
C ASN A 39 18.71 -3.23 2.61
N PRO A 40 17.44 -2.84 2.40
CA PRO A 40 16.69 -3.32 1.25
C PRO A 40 17.41 -2.88 -0.04
N ALA A 41 17.90 -3.85 -0.79
CA ALA A 41 18.58 -3.64 -2.06
C ALA A 41 17.61 -3.76 -3.25
N SER A 42 16.36 -4.16 -2.99
CA SER A 42 15.34 -4.43 -3.99
C SER A 42 13.92 -4.18 -3.46
N CYS A 43 12.95 -4.08 -4.38
CA CYS A 43 11.53 -4.03 -4.01
C CYS A 43 11.07 -5.30 -3.28
N ALA A 44 11.70 -6.45 -3.55
CA ALA A 44 11.44 -7.70 -2.86
C ALA A 44 11.85 -7.61 -1.38
N ASP A 45 12.98 -6.95 -1.09
CA ASP A 45 13.42 -6.74 0.31
C ASP A 45 12.44 -5.84 1.06
N PHE A 46 11.91 -4.79 0.41
CA PHE A 46 10.85 -3.97 0.98
C PHE A 46 9.57 -4.77 1.25
N ALA A 47 9.14 -5.59 0.30
CA ALA A 47 7.96 -6.43 0.46
C ALA A 47 8.13 -7.41 1.64
N LEU A 48 9.30 -8.04 1.77
CA LEU A 48 9.62 -8.94 2.87
C LEU A 48 9.59 -8.23 4.22
N LEU A 49 10.21 -7.05 4.32
CA LEU A 49 10.16 -6.23 5.54
C LEU A 49 8.73 -5.83 5.93
N LEU A 50 7.89 -5.49 4.96
CA LEU A 50 6.48 -5.15 5.20
C LEU A 50 5.67 -6.37 5.65
N GLN A 51 5.91 -7.55 5.06
CA GLN A 51 5.28 -8.79 5.48
C GLN A 51 5.67 -9.19 6.91
N GLU A 52 6.95 -9.06 7.26
CA GLU A 52 7.44 -9.30 8.63
C GLU A 52 6.80 -8.32 9.63
N SER A 53 6.74 -7.03 9.27
CA SER A 53 6.07 -6.00 10.10
C SER A 53 4.59 -6.31 10.31
N ARG A 54 3.87 -6.69 9.24
CA ARG A 54 2.46 -7.11 9.33
C ARG A 54 2.32 -8.29 10.30
N LYS A 55 3.18 -9.30 10.18
CA LYS A 55 3.12 -10.48 11.05
C LYS A 55 3.32 -10.10 12.51
N GLN A 56 4.31 -9.26 12.80
CA GLN A 56 4.56 -8.77 14.15
C GLN A 56 3.37 -7.98 14.70
N GLU A 57 2.76 -7.10 13.91
CA GLU A 57 1.56 -6.35 14.32
C GLU A 57 0.38 -7.28 14.67
N MET A 58 0.19 -8.39 13.93
CA MET A 58 -0.86 -9.38 14.23
C MET A 58 -0.55 -10.23 15.47
N GLU A 59 0.72 -10.49 15.74
CA GLU A 59 1.15 -11.18 16.97
C GLU A 59 0.97 -10.29 18.21
N GLU A 60 1.21 -8.98 18.08
CA GLU A 60 1.03 -8.00 19.15
C GLU A 60 -0.46 -7.67 19.40
N ASP A 61 -1.29 -7.66 18.36
CA ASP A 61 -2.74 -7.39 18.44
C ASP A 61 -3.59 -8.66 18.25
N ILE A 62 -3.67 -9.45 19.33
CA ILE A 62 -4.47 -10.69 19.39
C ILE A 62 -5.95 -10.42 19.04
N ALA A 63 -6.47 -9.24 19.40
CA ALA A 63 -7.87 -8.91 19.15
C ALA A 63 -8.16 -8.74 17.66
N ILE A 64 -7.25 -8.11 16.90
CA ILE A 64 -7.36 -8.05 15.43
C ILE A 64 -7.27 -9.45 14.82
N SER A 65 -6.32 -10.26 15.29
CA SER A 65 -6.15 -11.64 14.78
C SER A 65 -7.43 -12.48 14.95
N GLN A 66 -8.02 -12.48 16.15
CA GLN A 66 -9.30 -13.17 16.42
C GLN A 66 -10.48 -12.59 15.62
N ALA A 67 -10.49 -11.27 15.43
CA ALA A 67 -11.51 -10.60 14.64
C ALA A 67 -11.43 -10.96 13.15
N LEU A 68 -10.23 -11.24 12.62
CA LEU A 68 -10.04 -11.70 11.25
C LEU A 68 -10.52 -13.15 11.06
N GLU A 69 -10.29 -14.03 12.02
CA GLU A 69 -10.81 -15.41 11.98
C GLU A 69 -12.34 -15.47 11.93
N THR A 70 -12.99 -14.49 12.55
CA THR A 70 -14.45 -14.35 12.62
C THR A 70 -14.99 -13.28 11.67
N TYR A 71 -14.18 -12.88 10.69
CA TYR A 71 -14.54 -11.79 9.78
C TYR A 71 -15.80 -12.14 8.97
N ILE A 72 -16.72 -11.17 8.91
CA ILE A 72 -17.93 -11.24 8.10
C ILE A 72 -17.81 -10.18 7.00
N PRO A 73 -17.96 -10.54 5.71
CA PRO A 73 -17.90 -9.60 4.59
C PRO A 73 -18.84 -8.41 4.77
N LEU A 74 -18.28 -7.21 4.64
CA LEU A 74 -19.07 -5.98 4.71
C LEU A 74 -19.85 -5.75 3.43
N GLN A 75 -21.13 -5.38 3.59
CA GLN A 75 -21.95 -4.82 2.53
C GLN A 75 -21.83 -3.29 2.54
N ALA A 76 -21.74 -2.68 1.37
CA ALA A 76 -21.65 -1.23 1.18
C ALA A 76 -22.67 -0.75 0.14
N ASN A 77 -22.88 0.55 0.06
CA ASN A 77 -23.69 1.17 -0.99
C ASN A 77 -23.02 2.48 -1.46
N LYS A 78 -23.52 3.08 -2.54
CA LYS A 78 -22.94 4.31 -3.12
C LYS A 78 -23.47 5.59 -2.45
N TYR A 79 -24.36 5.48 -1.48
CA TYR A 79 -24.98 6.63 -0.85
C TYR A 79 -24.08 7.16 0.27
N PRO A 80 -23.96 8.48 0.45
CA PRO A 80 -23.26 9.05 1.60
C PRO A 80 -23.84 8.51 2.91
N HIS A 81 -22.99 8.26 3.89
CA HIS A 81 -23.48 7.92 5.21
C HIS A 81 -24.13 9.16 5.85
N VAL A 82 -25.41 9.06 6.20
CA VAL A 82 -26.15 10.10 6.94
C VAL A 82 -26.50 9.55 8.32
N ASP A 83 -26.03 10.23 9.37
CA ASP A 83 -26.34 9.85 10.75
C ASP A 83 -27.84 10.02 11.02
N GLY A 84 -28.58 8.90 11.10
CA GLY A 84 -29.98 8.89 11.55
C GLY A 84 -30.98 8.22 10.61
N GLU A 85 -30.61 7.87 9.38
CA GLU A 85 -31.51 7.19 8.44
C GLU A 85 -31.01 5.77 8.11
N GLU A 86 -31.85 4.76 8.35
CA GLU A 86 -31.68 3.45 7.72
C GLU A 86 -32.12 3.60 6.27
N ASN A 87 -31.15 3.66 5.36
CA ASN A 87 -31.44 3.71 3.92
C ASN A 87 -32.17 2.43 3.52
N GLU A 88 -33.48 2.53 3.25
CA GLU A 88 -34.37 1.41 2.84
C GLU A 88 -34.05 0.82 1.45
N LYS A 89 -33.03 1.33 0.75
CA LYS A 89 -32.70 0.89 -0.62
C LYS A 89 -31.75 -0.32 -0.58
N ASN A 90 -32.23 -1.43 -1.12
CA ASN A 90 -31.54 -2.72 -1.31
C ASN A 90 -30.36 -2.70 -2.31
N ASP A 91 -29.84 -1.53 -2.69
CA ASP A 91 -28.71 -1.41 -3.63
C ASP A 91 -27.35 -1.64 -2.95
N SER A 92 -27.30 -2.61 -2.02
CA SER A 92 -26.06 -2.98 -1.35
C SER A 92 -25.24 -3.91 -2.24
N PHE A 93 -23.92 -3.76 -2.17
CA PHE A 93 -22.96 -4.62 -2.84
C PHE A 93 -21.90 -5.09 -1.85
N ASP A 94 -21.26 -6.21 -2.19
CA ASP A 94 -20.12 -6.71 -1.43
C ASP A 94 -18.94 -5.73 -1.54
N CYS A 95 -18.49 -5.22 -0.40
CA CYS A 95 -17.46 -4.17 -0.33
C CYS A 95 -16.10 -4.70 -0.80
N HIS A 96 -15.79 -5.97 -0.56
CA HIS A 96 -14.50 -6.56 -0.96
C HIS A 96 -14.45 -6.72 -2.48
N GLN A 97 -15.47 -7.36 -3.06
CA GLN A 97 -15.59 -7.54 -4.50
C GLN A 97 -15.54 -6.19 -5.23
N HIS A 98 -16.24 -5.18 -4.72
CA HIS A 98 -16.25 -3.87 -5.32
C HIS A 98 -14.87 -3.18 -5.31
N VAL A 99 -14.08 -3.35 -4.24
CA VAL A 99 -12.70 -2.83 -4.21
C VAL A 99 -11.82 -3.57 -5.19
N ILE A 100 -11.92 -4.90 -5.28
CA ILE A 100 -11.14 -5.69 -6.24
C ILE A 100 -11.46 -5.26 -7.66
N GLU A 101 -12.74 -5.14 -8.02
CA GLU A 101 -13.17 -4.63 -9.33
C GLU A 101 -12.64 -3.22 -9.60
N PHE A 102 -12.73 -2.32 -8.63
CA PHE A 102 -12.21 -0.95 -8.74
C PHE A 102 -10.69 -0.94 -9.00
N LEU A 103 -9.93 -1.84 -8.36
CA LEU A 103 -8.49 -1.97 -8.58
C LEU A 103 -8.21 -2.57 -9.97
N GLU A 104 -8.95 -3.61 -10.36
CA GLU A 104 -8.78 -4.36 -11.61
C GLU A 104 -9.29 -3.64 -12.86
N GLU A 105 -10.23 -2.69 -12.74
CA GLU A 105 -10.79 -1.92 -13.86
C GLU A 105 -9.65 -1.34 -14.72
N LYS A 106 -9.37 -2.02 -15.83
CA LYS A 106 -8.45 -1.56 -16.88
C LYS A 106 -9.17 -0.50 -17.69
N GLU A 107 -8.52 0.64 -17.89
CA GLU A 107 -9.06 1.69 -18.75
C GLU A 107 -9.31 1.15 -20.18
N PRO A 108 -10.34 1.65 -20.90
CA PRO A 108 -10.63 1.24 -22.26
C PRO A 108 -9.43 1.50 -23.21
N SER A 109 -9.38 0.69 -24.26
CA SER A 109 -8.30 0.44 -25.23
C SER A 109 -7.42 1.60 -25.71
N GLU A 110 -6.21 1.21 -26.13
CA GLU A 110 -4.94 1.94 -26.33
C GLU A 110 -4.90 3.10 -27.36
N GLU A 111 -6.02 3.59 -27.91
CA GLU A 111 -5.96 4.55 -29.03
C GLU A 111 -5.91 6.04 -28.62
N LYS A 112 -5.86 6.40 -27.32
CA LYS A 112 -5.89 7.82 -26.89
C LYS A 112 -4.95 8.24 -25.76
N LYS A 113 -3.77 7.63 -25.58
CA LYS A 113 -2.84 8.06 -24.50
C LYS A 113 -1.37 8.04 -24.91
N ILE A 114 -0.97 8.96 -25.77
CA ILE A 114 0.46 9.20 -26.04
C ILE A 114 1.05 10.30 -25.13
N GLU A 115 0.27 11.05 -24.34
CA GLU A 115 0.85 12.21 -23.61
C GLU A 115 0.64 12.31 -22.09
N GLN A 116 0.08 11.31 -21.39
CA GLN A 116 -0.02 11.36 -19.92
C GLN A 116 0.21 9.99 -19.29
N GLN A 117 1.49 9.59 -19.20
CA GLN A 117 1.96 8.47 -18.35
C GLN A 117 2.08 8.91 -16.86
N GLU A 118 1.08 9.61 -16.34
CA GLU A 118 0.86 9.58 -14.90
C GLU A 118 -0.02 8.36 -14.62
N GLN A 119 0.46 7.43 -13.80
CA GLN A 119 -0.42 6.43 -13.19
C GLN A 119 -1.58 7.20 -12.55
N LYS A 120 -2.76 7.19 -13.19
CA LYS A 120 -3.95 7.85 -12.64
C LYS A 120 -4.18 7.28 -11.25
N ARG A 121 -3.95 8.11 -10.22
CA ARG A 121 -4.15 7.72 -8.83
C ARG A 121 -5.62 7.38 -8.63
N LYS A 122 -5.92 6.11 -8.43
CA LYS A 122 -7.26 5.64 -8.04
C LYS A 122 -7.42 5.85 -6.55
N VAL A 123 -8.45 6.59 -6.14
CA VAL A 123 -8.76 6.86 -4.73
C VAL A 123 -10.19 6.42 -4.45
N MET A 124 -10.35 5.57 -3.45
CA MET A 124 -11.66 5.16 -2.93
C MET A 124 -11.73 5.54 -1.45
N VAL A 125 -12.88 6.07 -1.03
CA VAL A 125 -13.15 6.46 0.35
C VAL A 125 -14.26 5.56 0.87
N THR A 126 -14.01 4.84 1.95
CA THR A 126 -15.01 4.04 2.67
C THR A 126 -15.44 4.76 3.94
N GLN A 127 -16.75 4.89 4.14
CA GLN A 127 -17.34 5.57 5.29
C GLN A 127 -18.29 4.63 6.04
N GLY A 128 -18.46 4.86 7.34
CA GLY A 128 -19.37 4.09 8.18
C GLY A 128 -19.20 4.43 9.66
N LYS A 129 -20.19 4.07 10.48
CA LYS A 129 -20.21 4.33 11.94
C LYS A 129 -19.00 3.76 12.66
N SER A 130 -18.64 4.33 13.81
CA SER A 130 -17.63 3.71 14.68
C SER A 130 -18.04 2.28 15.04
N GLY A 131 -17.09 1.34 15.06
CA GLY A 131 -17.37 -0.08 15.31
C GLY A 131 -17.95 -0.87 14.13
N SER A 132 -18.19 -0.25 12.97
CA SER A 132 -18.74 -0.93 11.78
C SER A 132 -17.78 -1.92 11.07
N GLY A 133 -16.66 -2.28 11.69
CA GLY A 133 -15.70 -3.24 11.12
C GLY A 133 -14.74 -2.70 10.04
N LYS A 134 -14.71 -1.39 9.75
CA LYS A 134 -13.85 -0.81 8.69
C LYS A 134 -12.37 -1.21 8.78
N SER A 135 -11.77 -1.15 9.97
CA SER A 135 -10.36 -1.50 10.17
C SER A 135 -10.10 -2.98 9.93
N ILE A 136 -11.02 -3.85 10.38
CA ILE A 136 -10.93 -5.30 10.16
C ILE A 136 -11.09 -5.61 8.67
N PHE A 137 -12.04 -4.95 7.98
CA PHE A 137 -12.18 -5.04 6.53
C PHE A 137 -10.88 -4.66 5.81
N CYS A 138 -10.22 -3.56 6.20
CA CYS A 138 -8.95 -3.16 5.59
C CYS A 138 -7.83 -4.18 5.83
N ARG A 139 -7.78 -4.83 7.00
CA ARG A 139 -6.83 -5.92 7.28
C ARG A 139 -7.11 -7.18 6.46
N HIS A 140 -8.38 -7.53 6.30
CA HIS A 140 -8.79 -8.66 5.46
C HIS A 140 -8.49 -8.40 3.97
N LEU A 141 -8.71 -7.17 3.50
CA LEU A 141 -8.33 -6.74 2.17
C LEU A 141 -6.81 -6.76 1.99
N GLU A 142 -6.04 -6.25 2.96
CA GLU A 142 -4.57 -6.30 2.96
C GLU A 142 -4.06 -7.73 2.76
N GLU A 143 -4.63 -8.71 3.47
CA GLU A 143 -4.27 -10.13 3.30
C GLU A 143 -4.53 -10.64 1.88
N THR A 144 -5.70 -10.32 1.31
CA THR A 144 -6.03 -10.70 -0.07
C THR A 144 -5.02 -10.11 -1.06
N LEU A 145 -4.69 -8.82 -0.91
CA LEU A 145 -3.76 -8.12 -1.78
C LEU A 145 -2.33 -8.68 -1.65
N TRP A 146 -1.90 -9.05 -0.44
CA TRP A 146 -0.61 -9.71 -0.24
C TRP A 146 -0.55 -11.09 -0.89
N ASN A 147 -1.62 -11.88 -0.77
CA ASN A 147 -1.71 -13.15 -1.46
C ASN A 147 -1.57 -12.94 -2.97
N ASN A 148 -2.27 -11.96 -3.56
CA ASN A 148 -2.14 -11.65 -4.98
C ASN A 148 -0.71 -11.23 -5.38
N TYR A 149 -0.06 -10.37 -4.59
CA TYR A 149 1.33 -9.95 -4.82
C TYR A 149 2.33 -11.11 -4.78
N ILE A 150 2.14 -12.09 -3.90
CA ILE A 150 3.00 -13.29 -3.84
C ILE A 150 2.91 -14.11 -5.14
N HIS A 151 1.74 -14.15 -5.77
CA HIS A 151 1.54 -14.87 -7.04
C HIS A 151 2.05 -14.08 -8.25
N ASP A 152 2.03 -12.75 -8.21
CA ASP A 152 2.57 -11.87 -9.25
C ASP A 152 3.28 -10.65 -8.65
N SER A 153 4.61 -10.77 -8.51
CA SER A 153 5.46 -9.73 -7.91
C SER A 153 5.62 -8.47 -8.76
N LYS A 154 4.96 -8.40 -9.93
CA LYS A 154 4.85 -7.17 -10.73
C LYS A 154 3.71 -6.27 -10.26
N GLN A 155 2.82 -6.78 -9.40
CA GLN A 155 1.75 -5.98 -8.82
C GLN A 155 2.29 -4.93 -7.84
N PRO A 156 1.55 -3.83 -7.60
CA PRO A 156 1.91 -2.88 -6.55
C PRO A 156 2.00 -3.55 -5.17
N ILE A 157 2.99 -3.14 -4.37
CA ILE A 157 3.16 -3.64 -3.01
C ILE A 157 1.99 -3.12 -2.13
N PRO A 158 1.20 -4.00 -1.50
CA PRO A 158 0.13 -3.59 -0.58
C PRO A 158 0.72 -2.96 0.68
N VAL A 159 0.12 -1.86 1.15
CA VAL A 159 0.53 -1.20 2.40
C VAL A 159 -0.72 -0.79 3.18
N TYR A 160 -0.89 -1.33 4.38
CA TYR A 160 -1.87 -0.83 5.34
C TYR A 160 -1.23 0.24 6.24
N ILE A 161 -1.88 1.39 6.34
CA ILE A 161 -1.44 2.50 7.19
C ILE A 161 -2.59 2.81 8.16
N SER A 162 -2.40 2.46 9.43
CA SER A 162 -3.26 2.95 10.50
C SER A 162 -2.67 4.24 11.06
N PHE A 163 -3.46 5.30 11.08
CA PHE A 163 -3.08 6.50 11.82
C PHE A 163 -3.41 6.32 13.31
N PRO A 164 -2.54 6.76 14.23
CA PRO A 164 -2.88 6.81 15.65
C PRO A 164 -4.08 7.74 15.86
N LYS A 165 -4.88 7.43 16.89
CA LYS A 165 -6.01 8.26 17.31
C LYS A 165 -5.56 9.56 17.97
#